data_AF-A0A951EL65-F1
#
_entry.id   AF-A0A951EL65-F1
#
_cell.length_a   1.000
_cell.length_b   1.000
_cell.length_c   1.000
_cell.angle_alpha   90.00
_cell.angle_beta   90.00
_cell.angle_gamma   90.00
#
_symmetry.space_group_name_H-M   'P 1'
#
loop_
_entity.id
_entity.type
_entity.pdbx_description
1 polymer ?
#
loop_
_entity_poly.entity_id
_entity_poly.type
_entity_poly.pdbx_seq_one_letter_code
_entity_poly.pdbx_strand_id
1 'polypeptide(L)'
;MTLSFEAQLTSAPYAGTIIPSNRHPAVLDSEDDFAAAAQFARRSWAPVLMSFAQRHAFMARVFEKIRTVLADRIRRVVLHGRVPHGERMPPELASEGVFIVTELQPEVIRLTQTGESFLTFYEGFVRHPMEIGNNDVRIEWHNFPEDGPARFAALGDELLALGLTKVAVTYSGRAA
;
A
#
# COMPACT_ATOMS: atom_id res chain seq x y z
N MET A 1 5.84 -4.27 20.15
CA MET A 1 5.26 -5.49 19.55
C MET A 1 4.60 -5.09 18.24
N THR A 2 4.62 -5.96 17.24
CA THR A 2 4.09 -5.67 15.90
C THR A 2 3.28 -6.84 15.36
N LEU A 3 2.11 -6.54 14.80
CA LEU A 3 1.32 -7.45 13.98
C LEU A 3 1.55 -7.08 12.52
N SER A 4 1.76 -8.05 11.64
CA SER A 4 1.95 -7.79 10.20
C SER A 4 1.02 -8.67 9.36
N PHE A 5 0.39 -8.03 8.39
CA PHE A 5 -0.42 -8.65 7.35
C PHE A 5 0.22 -8.33 6.00
N GLU A 6 0.56 -9.37 5.25
CA GLU A 6 1.12 -9.28 3.91
C GLU A 6 0.20 -9.98 2.91
N ALA A 7 -0.13 -9.29 1.85
CA ALA A 7 -0.96 -9.80 0.77
C ALA A 7 -0.55 -9.23 -0.58
N GLN A 8 -1.12 -9.78 -1.64
CA GLN A 8 -0.81 -9.41 -3.01
C GLN A 8 -2.08 -9.37 -3.87
N LEU A 9 -2.17 -8.43 -4.81
CA LEU A 9 -3.12 -8.54 -5.91
C LEU A 9 -2.54 -9.48 -6.98
N THR A 10 -3.27 -10.56 -7.26
CA THR A 10 -2.93 -11.55 -8.30
C THR A 10 -3.77 -11.36 -9.57
N SER A 11 -4.82 -10.55 -9.51
CA SER A 11 -5.69 -10.19 -10.62
C SER A 11 -6.24 -8.77 -10.45
N ALA A 12 -6.84 -8.22 -11.51
CA ALA A 12 -7.42 -6.87 -11.47
C ALA A 12 -8.67 -6.84 -10.57
N PRO A 13 -8.70 -6.03 -9.49
CA PRO A 13 -9.82 -6.01 -8.53
C PRO A 13 -11.10 -5.32 -9.07
N TYR A 14 -11.05 -4.78 -10.28
CA TYR A 14 -12.16 -4.06 -10.94
C TYR A 14 -12.49 -4.69 -12.29
N ALA A 15 -12.54 -6.02 -12.35
CA ALA A 15 -12.85 -6.75 -13.59
C ALA A 15 -14.14 -6.23 -14.25
N GLY A 16 -14.11 -6.06 -15.59
CA GLY A 16 -15.26 -5.60 -16.36
C GLY A 16 -15.50 -4.08 -16.36
N THR A 17 -14.68 -3.28 -15.68
CA THR A 17 -14.80 -1.81 -15.69
C THR A 17 -13.94 -1.22 -16.81
N ILE A 18 -14.52 -0.35 -17.65
CA ILE A 18 -13.77 0.44 -18.64
C ILE A 18 -13.32 1.74 -17.97
N ILE A 19 -12.02 2.01 -18.02
CA ILE A 19 -11.43 3.15 -17.30
C ILE A 19 -10.36 3.77 -18.19
N PRO A 20 -10.27 5.11 -18.26
CA PRO A 20 -9.17 5.79 -18.94
C PRO A 20 -7.84 5.29 -18.38
N SER A 21 -6.93 4.86 -19.26
CA SER A 21 -5.62 4.41 -18.82
C SER A 21 -4.81 5.56 -18.20
N ASN A 22 -5.14 6.82 -18.56
CA ASN A 22 -4.38 8.04 -18.27
C ASN A 22 -2.87 7.86 -18.51
N ARG A 23 -2.50 6.92 -19.38
CA ARG A 23 -1.12 6.64 -19.76
C ARG A 23 -0.77 7.54 -20.92
N HIS A 24 0.19 8.42 -20.68
CA HIS A 24 1.03 8.88 -21.77
C HIS A 24 2.07 7.78 -22.00
N PRO A 25 2.16 7.19 -23.21
CA PRO A 25 3.27 6.30 -23.52
C PRO A 25 4.58 7.06 -23.27
N ALA A 26 5.61 6.34 -22.80
CA ALA A 26 6.95 6.90 -22.78
C ALA A 26 7.27 7.33 -24.21
N VAL A 27 7.57 8.62 -24.40
CA VAL A 27 7.98 9.15 -25.70
C VAL A 27 9.43 8.72 -25.87
N LEU A 28 9.64 7.69 -26.70
CA LEU A 28 10.95 7.18 -27.08
C LEU A 28 11.18 7.60 -28.53
N ASP A 29 11.97 8.65 -28.74
CA ASP A 29 12.10 9.30 -30.05
C ASP A 29 13.50 9.16 -30.65
N SER A 30 14.50 8.80 -29.84
CA SER A 30 15.91 8.68 -30.24
C SER A 30 16.52 7.31 -29.92
N GLU A 31 17.60 6.94 -30.61
CA GLU A 31 18.37 5.72 -30.29
C GLU A 31 18.87 5.71 -28.84
N ASP A 32 19.22 6.86 -28.30
CA ASP A 32 19.64 7.02 -26.91
C ASP A 32 18.49 6.69 -25.94
N ASP A 33 17.26 7.06 -26.26
CA ASP A 33 16.08 6.70 -25.45
C ASP A 33 15.87 5.19 -25.41
N PHE A 34 16.03 4.52 -26.55
CA PHE A 34 15.94 3.06 -26.63
C PHE A 34 17.09 2.38 -25.88
N ALA A 35 18.32 2.89 -26.01
CA ALA A 35 19.48 2.38 -25.28
C ALA A 35 19.31 2.53 -23.76
N ALA A 36 18.79 3.67 -23.31
CA ALA A 36 18.47 3.90 -21.90
C ALA A 36 17.34 2.97 -21.43
N ALA A 37 16.24 2.85 -22.18
CA ALA A 37 15.14 1.95 -21.85
C ALA A 37 15.61 0.47 -21.76
N ALA A 38 16.54 0.06 -22.61
CA ALA A 38 17.12 -1.28 -22.59
C ALA A 38 17.91 -1.56 -21.30
N GLN A 39 18.57 -0.55 -20.70
CA GLN A 39 19.24 -0.71 -19.40
C GLN A 39 18.24 -0.96 -18.26
N PHE A 40 17.02 -0.45 -18.38
CA PHE A 40 15.94 -0.72 -17.42
C PHE A 40 15.16 -1.99 -17.74
N ALA A 41 15.37 -2.62 -18.91
CA ALA A 41 14.64 -3.80 -19.33
C ALA A 41 14.89 -4.97 -18.36
N ARG A 42 13.80 -5.52 -17.82
CA ARG A 42 13.83 -6.69 -16.93
C ARG A 42 13.36 -7.93 -17.68
N ARG A 43 13.90 -9.10 -17.31
CA ARG A 43 13.45 -10.40 -17.84
C ARG A 43 11.97 -10.66 -17.58
N SER A 44 11.46 -10.13 -16.48
CA SER A 44 10.04 -10.14 -16.15
C SER A 44 9.66 -8.83 -15.49
N TRP A 45 8.46 -8.36 -15.81
CA TRP A 45 7.83 -7.21 -15.20
C TRP A 45 6.63 -7.69 -14.39
N ALA A 46 6.42 -7.10 -13.21
CA ALA A 46 5.17 -7.32 -12.49
C ALA A 46 4.00 -6.83 -13.36
N PRO A 47 2.88 -7.55 -13.39
CA PRO A 47 1.74 -7.16 -14.22
C PRO A 47 1.16 -5.85 -13.71
N VAL A 48 0.71 -4.99 -14.63
CA VAL A 48 -0.08 -3.83 -14.23
C VAL A 48 -1.54 -4.25 -14.09
N LEU A 49 -2.02 -4.29 -12.86
CA LEU A 49 -3.37 -4.77 -12.52
C LEU A 49 -4.38 -3.62 -12.32
N MET A 50 -3.89 -2.40 -12.17
CA MET A 50 -4.70 -1.21 -11.92
C MET A 50 -4.12 0.01 -12.66
N SER A 51 -5.01 0.88 -13.13
CA SER A 51 -4.70 2.26 -13.49
C SER A 51 -4.37 3.10 -12.26
N PHE A 52 -3.90 4.33 -12.49
CA PHE A 52 -3.62 5.32 -11.44
C PHE A 52 -4.85 5.59 -10.55
N ALA A 53 -5.98 5.93 -11.19
CA ALA A 53 -7.24 6.17 -10.50
C ALA A 53 -7.71 4.95 -9.68
N GLN A 54 -7.62 3.75 -10.25
CA GLN A 54 -8.00 2.52 -9.55
C GLN A 54 -7.15 2.25 -8.32
N ARG A 55 -5.84 2.51 -8.38
CA ARG A 55 -4.96 2.37 -7.22
C ARG A 55 -5.38 3.34 -6.12
N HIS A 56 -5.62 4.61 -6.43
CA HIS A 56 -6.06 5.57 -5.41
C HIS A 56 -7.40 5.17 -4.79
N ALA A 57 -8.37 4.75 -5.61
CA ALA A 57 -9.64 4.21 -5.12
C ALA A 57 -9.44 2.95 -4.26
N PHE A 58 -8.53 2.06 -4.65
CA PHE A 58 -8.22 0.85 -3.91
C PHE A 58 -7.59 1.15 -2.55
N MET A 59 -6.61 2.06 -2.52
CA MET A 59 -5.98 2.53 -1.29
C MET A 59 -6.98 3.20 -0.35
N ALA A 60 -7.91 4.01 -0.89
CA ALA A 60 -8.98 4.61 -0.11
C ALA A 60 -9.90 3.54 0.53
N ARG A 61 -10.29 2.51 -0.23
CA ARG A 61 -11.06 1.36 0.29
C ARG A 61 -10.31 0.59 1.38
N VAL A 62 -9.02 0.34 1.18
CA VAL A 62 -8.16 -0.28 2.21
C VAL A 62 -8.15 0.57 3.48
N PHE A 63 -7.97 1.88 3.35
CA PHE A 63 -7.96 2.80 4.47
C PHE A 63 -9.31 2.89 5.18
N GLU A 64 -10.42 2.86 4.44
CA GLU A 64 -11.77 2.78 5.00
C GLU A 64 -11.94 1.53 5.88
N LYS A 65 -11.47 0.36 5.42
CA LYS A 65 -11.49 -0.88 6.22
C LYS A 65 -10.64 -0.76 7.49
N ILE A 66 -9.44 -0.18 7.36
CA ILE A 66 -8.57 0.11 8.51
C ILE A 66 -9.31 1.00 9.53
N ARG A 67 -9.93 2.09 9.09
CA ARG A 67 -10.67 3.00 9.98
C ARG A 67 -11.89 2.31 10.58
N THR A 68 -12.64 1.53 9.81
CA THR A 68 -13.82 0.81 10.31
C THR A 68 -13.47 -0.15 11.44
N VAL A 69 -12.37 -0.91 11.31
CA VAL A 69 -11.99 -1.94 12.28
C VAL A 69 -11.18 -1.38 13.46
N LEU A 70 -10.36 -0.34 13.21
CA LEU A 70 -9.36 0.16 14.16
C LEU A 70 -9.56 1.62 14.60
N ALA A 71 -10.64 2.31 14.23
CA ALA A 71 -10.84 3.75 14.48
C ALA A 71 -10.53 4.22 15.91
N ASP A 72 -10.89 3.41 16.92
CA ASP A 72 -10.72 3.71 18.34
C ASP A 72 -9.37 3.28 18.92
N ARG A 73 -8.48 2.73 18.07
CA ARG A 73 -7.22 2.09 18.49
C ARG A 73 -5.97 2.63 17.82
N ILE A 74 -6.11 3.31 16.69
CA ILE A 74 -4.98 3.95 15.98
C ILE A 74 -5.27 5.44 15.78
N ARG A 75 -4.31 6.28 16.21
CA ARG A 75 -4.36 7.73 15.98
C ARG A 75 -3.54 8.16 14.76
N ARG A 76 -2.53 7.38 14.40
CA ARG A 76 -1.62 7.69 13.30
C ARG A 76 -1.51 6.53 12.34
N VAL A 77 -1.57 6.85 11.05
CA VAL A 77 -1.28 5.93 9.95
C VAL A 77 -0.14 6.51 9.14
N VAL A 78 0.93 5.73 8.97
CA VAL A 78 2.06 6.09 8.13
C VAL A 78 1.92 5.34 6.81
N LEU A 79 1.59 6.06 5.75
CA LEU A 79 1.37 5.54 4.42
C LEU A 79 2.66 5.66 3.60
N HIS A 80 3.10 4.56 3.01
CA HIS A 80 4.10 4.61 1.95
C HIS A 80 3.47 5.23 0.70
N GLY A 81 4.01 6.37 0.26
CA GLY A 81 3.55 7.06 -0.93
C GLY A 81 4.71 7.37 -1.85
N ARG A 82 4.64 6.86 -3.08
CA ARG A 82 5.59 7.19 -4.14
C ARG A 82 5.05 8.36 -4.96
N VAL A 83 5.60 9.56 -4.70
CA VAL A 83 5.59 10.85 -5.45
C VAL A 83 4.26 11.24 -6.16
N PRO A 84 3.79 12.49 -6.00
CA PRO A 84 2.49 12.93 -6.51
C PRO A 84 2.36 12.73 -8.02
N HIS A 85 1.23 12.18 -8.40
CA HIS A 85 0.78 12.15 -9.79
C HIS A 85 -0.20 13.31 -9.98
N GLY A 86 -0.52 13.67 -11.23
CA GLY A 86 -1.51 14.73 -11.53
C GLY A 86 -2.92 14.47 -11.00
N GLU A 87 -3.18 13.29 -10.41
CA GLU A 87 -4.43 12.96 -9.74
C GLU A 87 -4.43 13.43 -8.29
N ARG A 88 -5.55 14.01 -7.87
CA ARG A 88 -5.76 14.44 -6.49
C ARG A 88 -5.83 13.21 -5.57
N MET A 89 -5.08 13.25 -4.47
CA MET A 89 -5.17 12.24 -3.41
C MET A 89 -6.61 12.14 -2.90
N PRO A 90 -7.17 10.93 -2.69
CA PRO A 90 -8.45 10.76 -2.03
C PRO A 90 -8.48 11.49 -0.68
N PRO A 91 -9.57 12.23 -0.36
CA PRO A 91 -9.64 13.04 0.86
C PRO A 91 -9.46 12.22 2.14
N GLU A 92 -9.84 10.94 2.11
CA GLU A 92 -9.67 10.00 3.23
C GLU A 92 -8.19 9.78 3.56
N LEU A 93 -7.33 9.75 2.54
CA LEU A 93 -5.87 9.59 2.70
C LEU A 93 -5.16 10.92 3.00
N ALA A 94 -5.87 12.04 2.89
CA ALA A 94 -5.38 13.38 3.21
C ALA A 94 -5.90 13.87 4.58
N SER A 95 -6.47 12.98 5.40
CA SER A 95 -7.01 13.34 6.71
C SER A 95 -5.92 13.58 7.75
N GLU A 96 -6.28 14.28 8.82
CA GLU A 96 -5.42 14.42 10.00
C GLU A 96 -5.01 13.04 10.55
N GLY A 97 -3.75 12.90 10.96
CA GLY A 97 -3.19 11.65 11.46
C GLY A 97 -2.69 10.68 10.38
N VAL A 98 -2.86 10.99 9.08
CA VAL A 98 -2.24 10.24 7.99
C VAL A 98 -0.96 10.94 7.54
N PHE A 99 0.17 10.24 7.66
CA PHE A 99 1.48 10.72 7.25
C PHE A 99 1.92 9.96 6.01
N ILE A 100 2.04 10.65 4.89
CA ILE A 100 2.51 10.06 3.63
C ILE A 100 4.01 10.26 3.54
N VAL A 101 4.77 9.17 3.43
CA VAL A 101 6.23 9.20 3.39
C VAL A 101 6.78 8.29 2.29
N THR A 102 7.96 8.64 1.79
CA THR A 102 8.69 7.82 0.80
C THR A 102 9.37 6.63 1.46
N GLU A 103 9.73 6.74 2.73
CA GLU A 103 10.38 5.67 3.49
C GLU A 103 9.68 5.48 4.83
N LEU A 104 9.22 4.26 5.10
CA LEU A 104 8.48 3.96 6.34
C LEU A 104 9.40 3.87 7.55
N GLN A 105 10.61 3.32 7.41
CA GLN A 105 11.47 2.96 8.55
C GLN A 105 11.85 4.14 9.44
N PRO A 106 12.25 5.32 8.91
CA PRO A 106 12.52 6.49 9.75
C PRO A 106 11.32 6.87 10.63
N GLU A 107 10.11 6.85 10.07
CA GLU A 107 8.88 7.16 10.81
C GLU A 107 8.49 6.07 11.80
N VAL A 108 8.68 4.80 11.46
CA VAL A 108 8.47 3.67 12.38
C VAL A 108 9.36 3.84 13.61
N ILE A 109 10.65 4.12 13.42
CA ILE A 109 11.60 4.33 14.53
C ILE A 109 11.14 5.51 15.40
N ARG A 110 10.83 6.65 14.77
CA ARG A 110 10.38 7.86 15.47
C ARG A 110 9.10 7.63 16.28
N LEU A 111 8.10 6.97 15.70
CA LEU A 111 6.81 6.73 16.37
C LEU A 111 6.91 5.63 17.43
N THR A 112 7.73 4.61 17.22
CA THR A 112 7.96 3.55 18.22
C THR A 112 8.49 4.14 19.53
N GLN A 113 9.37 5.14 19.45
CA GLN A 113 9.91 5.85 20.63
C GLN A 113 8.85 6.61 21.44
N THR A 114 7.69 6.93 20.85
CA THR A 114 6.60 7.62 21.55
C THR A 114 5.74 6.67 22.39
N GLY A 115 5.84 5.35 22.15
CA GLY A 115 4.94 4.35 22.76
C GLY A 115 3.50 4.39 22.25
N GLU A 116 3.15 5.31 21.34
CA GLU A 116 1.81 5.38 20.76
C GLU A 116 1.52 4.17 19.86
N SER A 117 0.25 3.76 19.80
CA SER A 117 -0.29 2.79 18.84
C SER A 117 -0.44 3.45 17.47
N PHE A 118 0.19 2.87 16.44
CA PHE A 118 0.15 3.38 15.08
C PHE A 118 0.21 2.25 14.05
N LEU A 119 -0.21 2.55 12.82
CA LEU A 119 -0.23 1.59 11.72
C LEU A 119 0.66 2.07 10.58
N THR A 120 1.42 1.17 9.98
CA THR A 120 2.08 1.40 8.69
C THR A 120 1.30 0.73 7.58
N PHE A 121 1.20 1.41 6.43
CA PHE A 121 0.63 0.86 5.21
C PHE A 121 1.64 1.05 4.09
N TYR A 122 2.34 -0.02 3.77
CA TYR A 122 3.17 -0.14 2.58
C TYR A 122 2.33 -0.55 1.37
N GLU A 123 2.50 0.16 0.25
CA GLU A 123 1.92 -0.20 -1.03
C GLU A 123 3.00 -0.47 -2.10
N GLY A 124 2.82 -1.60 -2.77
CA GLY A 124 3.64 -2.19 -3.83
C GLY A 124 2.99 -2.13 -5.21
N PHE A 125 1.91 -1.37 -5.39
CA PHE A 125 1.07 -1.45 -6.59
C PHE A 125 1.78 -0.91 -7.83
N VAL A 126 1.76 -1.70 -8.90
CA VAL A 126 2.42 -1.38 -10.16
C VAL A 126 1.41 -0.80 -11.13
N ARG A 127 1.70 0.41 -11.62
CA ARG A 127 0.83 1.22 -12.49
C ARG A 127 1.44 1.43 -13.86
N HIS A 128 2.76 1.38 -13.93
CA HIS A 128 3.55 1.46 -15.15
C HIS A 128 4.55 0.29 -15.18
N PRO A 129 4.80 -0.33 -16.35
CA PRO A 129 5.73 -1.46 -16.44
C PRO A 129 7.09 -1.19 -15.80
N MET A 130 7.62 0.04 -15.93
CA MET A 130 8.93 0.42 -15.36
C MET A 130 8.93 0.69 -13.84
N GLU A 131 7.79 0.62 -13.16
CA GLU A 131 7.74 0.79 -11.70
C GLU A 131 8.28 -0.43 -10.96
N ILE A 132 8.97 -0.18 -9.85
CA ILE A 132 9.42 -1.23 -8.93
C ILE A 132 8.24 -1.66 -8.08
N GLY A 133 7.99 -2.95 -7.92
CA GLY A 133 6.91 -3.43 -7.05
C GLY A 133 6.41 -4.78 -7.52
N ASN A 134 5.54 -5.38 -6.72
CA ASN A 134 4.97 -6.68 -7.06
C ASN A 134 3.46 -6.75 -6.77
N ASN A 135 2.76 -5.61 -6.81
CA ASN A 135 1.35 -5.51 -6.42
C ASN A 135 1.06 -6.03 -5.00
N ASP A 136 2.07 -5.92 -4.14
CA ASP A 136 2.02 -6.33 -2.75
C ASP A 136 1.51 -5.19 -1.85
N VAL A 137 0.93 -5.58 -0.73
CA VAL A 137 0.54 -4.69 0.36
C VAL A 137 1.06 -5.29 1.64
N ARG A 138 1.63 -4.44 2.48
CA ARG A 138 1.97 -4.80 3.85
C ARG A 138 1.37 -3.78 4.79
N ILE A 139 0.58 -4.26 5.72
CA ILE A 139 0.01 -3.47 6.80
C ILE A 139 0.61 -3.98 8.09
N GLU A 140 1.15 -3.09 8.91
CA GLU A 140 1.69 -3.46 10.21
C GLU A 140 1.10 -2.59 11.30
N TRP A 141 0.67 -3.21 12.40
CA TRP A 141 0.19 -2.51 13.57
C TRP A 141 1.23 -2.61 14.68
N HIS A 142 1.76 -1.47 15.08
CA HIS A 142 2.78 -1.31 16.10
C HIS A 142 2.15 -0.86 17.42
N ASN A 143 2.69 -1.36 18.54
CA ASN A 143 2.24 -1.02 19.90
C ASN A 143 0.72 -1.22 20.10
N PHE A 144 0.21 -2.34 19.57
CA PHE A 144 -1.20 -2.70 19.65
C PHE A 144 -1.63 -3.03 21.11
N PRO A 145 -2.90 -2.78 21.46
CA PRO A 145 -3.51 -3.14 22.75
C PRO A 145 -3.80 -4.64 22.84
N GLU A 146 -4.27 -5.11 23.99
CA GLU A 146 -4.59 -6.53 24.23
C GLU A 146 -5.61 -7.12 23.23
N ASP A 147 -6.63 -6.34 22.81
CA ASP A 147 -7.61 -6.75 21.79
C ASP A 147 -7.07 -6.67 20.34
N GLY A 148 -5.81 -6.27 20.18
CA GLY A 148 -5.15 -6.02 18.91
C GLY A 148 -5.15 -7.22 17.96
N PRO A 149 -4.66 -8.41 18.36
CA PRO A 149 -4.60 -9.58 17.48
C PRO A 149 -5.96 -9.98 16.89
N ALA A 150 -7.03 -9.96 17.69
CA ALA A 150 -8.37 -10.32 17.24
C ALA A 150 -8.92 -9.30 16.22
N ARG A 151 -8.76 -7.99 16.49
CA ARG A 151 -9.16 -6.93 15.56
C ARG A 151 -8.32 -6.94 14.29
N PHE A 152 -7.03 -7.23 14.39
CA PHE A 152 -6.14 -7.29 13.23
C PHE A 152 -6.45 -8.48 12.33
N ALA A 153 -6.85 -9.62 12.91
CA ALA A 153 -7.38 -10.74 12.15
C ALA A 153 -8.66 -10.35 11.38
N ALA A 154 -9.62 -9.69 12.04
CA ALA A 154 -10.83 -9.19 11.39
C ALA A 154 -10.53 -8.18 10.27
N LEU A 155 -9.55 -7.29 10.47
CA LEU A 155 -9.05 -6.41 9.41
C LEU A 155 -8.47 -7.22 8.25
N GLY A 156 -7.70 -8.26 8.53
CA GLY A 156 -7.17 -9.17 7.51
C GLY A 156 -8.28 -9.75 6.63
N ASP A 157 -9.36 -10.24 7.23
CA ASP A 157 -10.51 -10.79 6.49
C ASP A 157 -11.19 -9.74 5.60
N GLU A 158 -11.40 -8.53 6.12
CA GLU A 158 -11.94 -7.39 5.35
C GLU A 158 -11.05 -7.00 4.17
N LEU A 159 -9.72 -7.08 4.34
CA LEU A 159 -8.75 -6.78 3.28
C LEU A 159 -8.76 -7.88 2.21
N LEU A 160 -8.84 -9.15 2.59
CA LEU A 160 -8.96 -10.26 1.65
C LEU A 160 -10.25 -10.16 0.82
N ALA A 161 -11.35 -9.68 1.42
CA ALA A 161 -12.60 -9.43 0.71
C ALA A 161 -12.49 -8.34 -0.38
N LEU A 162 -11.42 -7.53 -0.40
CA LEU A 162 -11.13 -6.59 -1.48
C LEU A 162 -10.47 -7.25 -2.71
N GLY A 163 -10.26 -8.57 -2.70
CA GLY A 163 -9.59 -9.30 -3.78
C GLY A 163 -8.08 -9.49 -3.58
N LEU A 164 -7.57 -9.19 -2.38
CA LEU A 164 -6.19 -9.49 -1.99
C LEU A 164 -6.02 -11.00 -1.75
N THR A 165 -4.90 -11.54 -2.20
CA THR A 165 -4.48 -12.91 -1.89
C THR A 165 -3.48 -12.87 -0.74
N LYS A 166 -3.77 -13.56 0.36
CA LYS A 166 -2.91 -13.61 1.54
C LYS A 166 -1.56 -14.24 1.20
N VAL A 167 -0.48 -13.58 1.62
CA VAL A 167 0.89 -14.11 1.52
C VAL A 167 1.35 -14.61 2.89
N ALA A 168 1.28 -13.75 3.91
CA ALA A 168 1.71 -14.08 5.26
C ALA A 168 0.96 -13.26 6.31
N VAL A 169 0.83 -13.82 7.51
CA VAL A 169 0.50 -13.07 8.72
C VAL A 169 1.55 -13.43 9.75
N THR A 170 2.23 -12.43 10.29
CA THR A 170 3.31 -12.63 11.27
C THR A 170 3.04 -11.81 12.53
N TYR A 171 3.46 -12.38 13.65
CA TYR A 171 3.44 -11.75 14.96
C TYR A 171 4.88 -11.61 15.44
N SER A 172 5.33 -10.39 15.72
CA SER A 172 6.67 -10.14 16.24
C SER A 172 6.60 -9.34 17.55
N GLY A 173 6.92 -10.01 18.65
CA GLY A 173 7.00 -9.39 19.97
C GLY A 173 7.21 -10.43 21.06
N ARG A 174 8.18 -10.20 21.95
CA ARG A 174 8.23 -10.90 23.24
C ARG A 174 7.12 -10.32 24.12
N ALA A 175 6.21 -11.18 24.58
CA ALA A 175 5.52 -10.90 25.84
C ALA A 175 6.60 -10.76 26.91
N ALA A 176 6.58 -9.66 27.64
CA ALA A 176 7.38 -9.52 28.86
C ALA A 176 6.79 -10.44 29.94
#